data_AF-A0A2X2VX25-F1
#
_entry.id   AF-A0A2X2VX25-F1
#
_cell.length_a   1.000
_cell.length_b   1.000
_cell.length_c   1.000
_cell.angle_alpha   90.00
_cell.angle_beta   90.00
_cell.angle_gamma   90.00
#
_symmetry.space_group_name_H-M   'P 1'
#
loop_
_entity.id
_entity.type
_entity.pdbx_description
1 polymer ?
#
loop_
_entity_poly.entity_id
_entity_poly.type
_entity_poly.pdbx_seq_one_letter_code
_entity_poly.pdbx_strand_id
1 'polypeptide(L)'
;MANNILKAKVSIEGSRPILWNSFNLELLDVKVKKNGVKGNNPEEWKKTVLITENRQLYLKPESIFSCLREGGKYTKNGRTTMQAIVTATLQVLDSIVLVNKFLPGEEFLTKNQNEDVYLDIRSVKNPNTRGRNIRYRIAAKSGWKANFTIMWDCTLLSEELMEAIAIDAGNLCGIGDGRNIGMGRFTVKEFKIIGEDNNA
;
A
#
# COMPACT_ATOMS: atom_id res chain seq x y z
N MET A 1 -34.67 2.57 8.35
CA MET A 1 -33.88 1.53 7.66
C MET A 1 -32.62 1.34 8.46
N ALA A 2 -32.28 0.11 8.86
CA ALA A 2 -31.05 -0.12 9.61
C ALA A 2 -29.85 0.25 8.73
N ASN A 3 -28.93 1.06 9.25
CA ASN A 3 -27.70 1.37 8.54
C ASN A 3 -26.79 0.14 8.62
N ASN A 4 -26.72 -0.60 7.52
CA ASN A 4 -25.91 -1.83 7.40
C ASN A 4 -24.45 -1.52 7.07
N ILE A 5 -24.07 -0.25 7.00
CA ILE A 5 -22.72 0.17 6.70
C ILE A 5 -21.98 0.42 8.01
N LEU A 6 -20.88 -0.27 8.21
CA LEU A 6 -19.91 0.05 9.24
C LEU A 6 -18.76 0.84 8.65
N LYS A 7 -18.15 1.68 9.50
CA LYS A 7 -16.92 2.41 9.21
C LYS A 7 -15.93 2.10 10.32
N ALA A 8 -14.66 1.99 9.95
CA ALA A 8 -13.58 1.84 10.90
C ALA A 8 -12.42 2.76 10.55
N LYS A 9 -11.81 3.34 11.59
CA LYS A 9 -10.48 3.93 11.51
C LYS A 9 -9.46 2.86 11.88
N VAL A 10 -8.51 2.64 10.99
CA VAL A 10 -7.49 1.60 11.12
C VAL A 10 -6.12 2.25 11.20
N SER A 11 -5.38 1.92 12.24
CA SER A 11 -4.01 2.39 12.48
C SER A 11 -3.05 1.22 12.28
N ILE A 12 -2.04 1.38 11.43
CA ILE A 12 -1.08 0.31 11.11
C ILE A 12 0.37 0.75 11.33
N GLU A 13 1.24 -0.22 11.61
CA GLU A 13 2.68 -0.03 11.69
C GLU A 13 3.45 -1.12 10.93
N GLY A 14 4.32 -0.69 10.03
CA GLY A 14 5.13 -1.54 9.17
C GLY A 14 6.14 -2.39 9.91
N SER A 15 6.04 -3.70 9.79
CA SER A 15 7.03 -4.67 10.28
C SER A 15 8.15 -4.93 9.27
N ARG A 16 7.96 -4.55 8.01
CA ARG A 16 8.96 -4.63 6.93
C ARG A 16 9.04 -3.31 6.18
N PRO A 17 10.16 -3.03 5.49
CA PRO A 17 10.26 -1.86 4.62
C PRO A 17 9.15 -1.83 3.58
N ILE A 18 8.66 -0.64 3.24
CA ILE A 18 7.66 -0.42 2.18
C ILE A 18 8.33 0.25 0.99
N LEU A 19 7.92 -0.13 -0.23
CA LEU A 19 8.45 0.38 -1.49
C LEU A 19 7.35 1.10 -2.29
N TRP A 20 7.72 2.20 -2.95
CA TRP A 20 6.84 2.92 -3.85
C TRP A 20 7.17 2.66 -5.31
N ASN A 21 6.12 2.38 -6.08
CA ASN A 21 6.15 2.29 -7.53
C ASN A 21 4.74 2.48 -8.09
N SER A 22 4.26 3.72 -8.09
CA SER A 22 2.95 4.06 -8.65
C SER A 22 3.05 4.31 -10.14
N PHE A 23 2.05 3.82 -10.87
CA PHE A 23 1.90 4.17 -12.28
C PHE A 23 1.56 5.66 -12.42
N ASN A 24 2.18 6.30 -13.41
CA ASN A 24 1.95 7.67 -13.82
C ASN A 24 1.75 7.68 -15.35
N LEU A 25 0.83 8.51 -15.85
CA LEU A 25 0.55 8.70 -17.28
C LEU A 25 1.78 9.11 -18.07
N GLU A 26 2.73 9.84 -17.48
CA GLU A 26 4.00 10.17 -18.13
C GLU A 26 4.83 8.95 -18.52
N LEU A 27 4.57 7.77 -17.93
CA LEU A 27 5.22 6.53 -18.30
C LEU A 27 4.68 5.95 -19.62
N LEU A 28 3.51 6.39 -20.08
CA LEU A 28 2.92 6.00 -21.36
C LEU A 28 3.51 6.77 -22.53
N ASP A 29 4.15 7.92 -22.28
CA ASP A 29 4.56 8.81 -23.36
C ASP A 29 5.82 8.26 -24.06
N VAL A 30 5.61 7.70 -25.25
CA VAL A 30 6.61 6.99 -26.07
C VAL A 30 7.73 7.94 -26.55
N LYS A 31 7.48 9.26 -26.53
CA LYS A 31 8.39 10.29 -27.05
C LYS A 31 9.45 10.77 -26.05
N VAL A 32 9.38 10.37 -24.79
CA VAL A 32 10.39 10.77 -23.80
C VAL A 32 11.71 10.04 -24.09
N LYS A 33 12.79 10.80 -24.32
CA LYS A 33 14.15 10.25 -24.40
C LYS A 33 14.41 9.44 -23.12
N LYS A 34 14.61 8.13 -23.27
CA LYS A 34 14.91 7.26 -22.14
C LYS A 34 16.33 7.58 -21.65
N ASN A 35 16.45 8.14 -20.45
CA ASN A 35 17.73 8.22 -19.75
C ASN A 35 18.15 6.83 -19.27
N GLY A 36 19.44 6.50 -19.44
CA GLY A 36 20.01 5.20 -19.08
C GLY A 36 19.88 4.12 -20.16
N VAL A 37 20.30 2.90 -19.81
CA VAL A 37 20.18 1.72 -20.70
C VAL A 37 18.72 1.28 -20.75
N LYS A 38 18.25 0.72 -21.88
CA LYS A 38 16.87 0.23 -22.03
C LYS A 38 16.45 -0.65 -20.84
N GLY A 39 15.58 -0.12 -19.98
CA GLY A 39 15.06 -0.81 -18.79
C GLY A 39 15.72 -0.46 -17.47
N ASN A 40 16.79 0.34 -17.46
CA ASN A 40 17.58 0.74 -16.29
C ASN A 40 17.73 2.27 -16.25
N ASN A 41 16.77 2.96 -15.61
CA ASN A 41 16.82 4.41 -15.41
C ASN A 41 16.97 4.72 -13.91
N PRO A 42 18.13 5.25 -13.46
CA PRO A 42 18.34 5.63 -12.06
C PRO A 42 17.36 6.67 -11.51
N GLU A 43 16.68 7.42 -12.38
CA GLU A 43 15.72 8.46 -12.01
C GLU A 43 14.25 7.99 -12.11
N GLU A 44 13.98 6.72 -12.43
CA GLU A 44 12.59 6.25 -12.59
C GLU A 44 11.73 6.45 -11.33
N TRP A 45 12.35 6.42 -10.15
CA TRP A 45 11.69 6.65 -8.87
C TRP A 45 11.03 8.03 -8.78
N LYS A 46 11.57 9.05 -9.46
CA LYS A 46 11.02 10.42 -9.44
C LYS A 46 9.59 10.48 -9.98
N LYS A 47 9.25 9.56 -10.89
CA LYS A 47 7.94 9.48 -11.54
C LYS A 47 6.96 8.55 -10.84
N THR A 48 7.47 7.66 -9.98
CA THR A 48 6.69 6.58 -9.39
C THR A 48 6.53 6.70 -7.88
N VAL A 49 7.31 7.55 -7.23
CA VAL A 49 7.12 7.92 -5.82
C VAL A 49 5.83 8.73 -5.65
N LEU A 50 5.16 8.55 -4.50
CA LEU A 50 3.99 9.32 -4.11
C LEU A 50 4.35 10.20 -2.92
N ILE A 51 4.43 11.51 -3.17
CA ILE A 51 4.82 12.53 -2.18
C ILE A 51 3.86 13.73 -2.24
N THR A 52 3.60 14.33 -1.08
CA THR A 52 2.92 15.62 -0.98
C THR A 52 3.89 16.77 -1.26
N GLU A 53 3.38 18.00 -1.32
CA GLU A 53 4.20 19.22 -1.42
C GLU A 53 5.18 19.34 -0.25
N ASN A 54 4.77 18.91 0.95
CA ASN A 54 5.62 18.85 2.14
C ASN A 54 6.58 17.64 2.13
N ARG A 55 6.74 16.97 0.99
CA ARG A 55 7.57 15.75 0.81
C ARG A 55 7.17 14.58 1.71
N GLN A 56 5.95 14.59 2.25
CA GLN A 56 5.44 13.46 3.03
C GLN A 56 5.03 12.34 2.08
N LEU A 57 5.49 11.12 2.37
CA LEU A 57 5.14 9.95 1.58
C LEU A 57 3.68 9.56 1.86
N TYR A 58 2.97 9.12 0.83
CA TYR A 58 1.60 8.65 0.97
C TYR A 58 1.31 7.40 0.13
N LEU A 59 0.20 6.74 0.41
CA LEU A 59 -0.34 5.62 -0.34
C LEU A 59 -1.66 6.04 -0.98
N LYS A 60 -1.94 5.52 -2.17
CA LYS A 60 -3.26 5.70 -2.79
C LYS A 60 -4.27 4.72 -2.15
N PRO A 61 -5.57 5.08 -2.06
CA PRO A 61 -6.61 4.22 -1.50
C PRO A 61 -6.67 2.83 -2.17
N GLU A 62 -6.36 2.70 -3.46
CA GLU A 62 -6.36 1.43 -4.17
C GLU A 62 -5.28 0.46 -3.65
N SER A 63 -4.19 1.00 -3.10
CA SER A 63 -3.14 0.18 -2.47
C SER A 63 -3.64 -0.46 -1.18
N ILE A 64 -4.43 0.27 -0.39
CA ILE A 64 -5.09 -0.21 0.83
C ILE A 64 -6.18 -1.22 0.46
N PHE A 65 -7.08 -0.85 -0.46
CA PHE A 65 -8.13 -1.74 -0.95
C PHE A 65 -7.55 -3.06 -1.48
N SER A 66 -6.54 -3.00 -2.36
CA SER A 66 -5.91 -4.22 -2.87
C SER A 66 -5.23 -5.03 -1.79
N CYS A 67 -4.72 -4.42 -0.72
CA CYS A 67 -4.09 -5.17 0.37
C CYS A 67 -5.14 -5.94 1.17
N LEU A 68 -6.20 -5.26 1.62
CA LEU A 68 -7.29 -5.86 2.39
C LEU A 68 -8.02 -6.94 1.58
N ARG A 69 -8.29 -6.67 0.30
CA ARG A 69 -8.86 -7.66 -0.64
C ARG A 69 -8.03 -8.93 -0.71
N GLU A 70 -6.71 -8.83 -0.69
CA GLU A 70 -5.81 -9.99 -0.71
C GLU A 70 -5.76 -10.70 0.64
N GLY A 71 -5.89 -9.97 1.76
CA GLY A 71 -6.09 -10.55 3.09
C GLY A 71 -7.30 -11.48 3.16
N GLY A 72 -8.40 -11.10 2.49
CA GLY A 72 -9.62 -11.91 2.38
C GLY A 72 -9.44 -13.30 1.74
N LYS A 73 -8.29 -13.60 1.11
CA LYS A 73 -7.98 -14.96 0.62
C LYS A 73 -7.75 -15.96 1.74
N TYR A 74 -7.33 -15.50 2.91
CA TYR A 74 -6.93 -16.35 4.02
C TYR A 74 -8.09 -16.66 4.97
N THR A 75 -9.13 -15.84 4.95
CA THR A 75 -10.38 -16.07 5.67
C THR A 75 -11.36 -16.90 4.84
N LYS A 76 -11.77 -18.06 5.36
CA LYS A 76 -12.71 -18.97 4.68
C LYS A 76 -14.15 -18.47 4.73
N ASN A 77 -14.90 -18.74 3.67
CA ASN A 77 -16.34 -18.56 3.60
C ASN A 77 -16.98 -19.83 2.99
N GLY A 78 -17.28 -20.81 3.84
CA GLY A 78 -17.67 -22.15 3.36
C GLY A 78 -16.58 -22.77 2.47
N ARG A 79 -16.90 -23.04 1.20
CA ARG A 79 -15.96 -23.60 0.22
C ARG A 79 -15.07 -22.55 -0.47
N THR A 80 -15.38 -21.27 -0.33
CA THR A 80 -14.64 -20.15 -0.95
C THR A 80 -13.91 -19.32 0.11
N THR A 81 -13.47 -18.13 -0.26
CA THR A 81 -12.79 -17.17 0.64
C THR A 81 -13.57 -15.87 0.70
N MET A 82 -13.28 -15.04 1.70
CA MET A 82 -13.94 -13.73 1.87
C MET A 82 -13.51 -12.69 0.83
N GLN A 83 -12.48 -12.96 0.01
CA GLN A 83 -11.93 -12.02 -0.97
C GLN A 83 -13.01 -11.40 -1.89
N ALA A 84 -13.97 -12.18 -2.39
CA ALA A 84 -15.02 -11.67 -3.27
C ALA A 84 -15.98 -10.72 -2.53
N ILE A 85 -16.32 -11.03 -1.28
CA ILE A 85 -17.17 -10.18 -0.43
C ILE A 85 -16.44 -8.88 -0.11
N VAL A 86 -15.18 -8.96 0.32
CA VAL A 86 -14.35 -7.76 0.56
C VAL A 86 -14.31 -6.88 -0.69
N THR A 87 -14.15 -7.48 -1.87
CA THR A 87 -14.14 -6.73 -3.14
C THR A 87 -15.46 -5.99 -3.39
N ALA A 88 -16.59 -6.60 -3.03
CA ALA A 88 -17.92 -6.05 -3.29
C ALA A 88 -18.33 -4.96 -2.29
N THR A 89 -17.83 -5.00 -1.06
CA THR A 89 -18.33 -4.15 0.03
C THR A 89 -17.33 -3.09 0.50
N LEU A 90 -16.03 -3.36 0.44
CA LEU A 90 -15.00 -2.48 0.99
C LEU A 90 -14.90 -1.19 0.18
N GLN A 91 -14.87 -0.05 0.87
CA GLN A 91 -14.35 1.21 0.31
C GLN A 91 -13.33 1.81 1.27
N VAL A 92 -12.32 2.47 0.70
CA VAL A 92 -11.36 3.29 1.45
C VAL A 92 -11.78 4.74 1.27
N LEU A 93 -12.06 5.44 2.38
CA LEU A 93 -12.69 6.76 2.35
C LEU A 93 -11.69 7.90 2.17
N ASP A 94 -10.43 7.69 2.54
CA ASP A 94 -9.39 8.71 2.38
C ASP A 94 -8.99 8.87 0.90
N SER A 95 -8.83 10.12 0.47
CA SER A 95 -8.31 10.43 -0.87
C SER A 95 -6.84 10.05 -1.04
N ILE A 96 -6.06 10.18 0.05
CA ILE A 96 -4.69 9.70 0.18
C ILE A 96 -4.47 9.22 1.62
N VAL A 97 -3.58 8.24 1.80
CA VAL A 97 -3.23 7.71 3.11
C VAL A 97 -1.81 8.11 3.45
N LEU A 98 -1.66 9.06 4.37
CA LEU A 98 -0.36 9.60 4.76
C LEU A 98 0.47 8.56 5.52
N VAL A 99 1.76 8.49 5.19
CA VAL A 99 2.75 7.71 5.92
C VAL A 99 3.60 8.68 6.75
N ASN A 100 3.97 8.29 7.97
CA ASN A 100 4.82 9.11 8.87
C ASN A 100 6.30 9.17 8.45
N LYS A 101 6.56 9.25 7.15
CA LYS A 101 7.91 9.27 6.55
C LYS A 101 7.97 10.37 5.51
N PHE A 102 9.10 11.05 5.46
CA PHE A 102 9.33 12.21 4.60
C PHE A 102 10.49 11.92 3.68
N LEU A 103 10.32 12.19 2.39
CA LEU A 103 11.39 12.02 1.42
C LEU A 103 12.44 13.12 1.65
N PRO A 104 13.71 12.79 1.97
CA PRO A 104 14.76 13.79 2.12
C PRO A 104 15.04 14.48 0.79
N GLY A 105 15.72 15.65 0.80
CA GLY A 105 16.25 16.28 -0.41
C GLY A 105 17.07 15.29 -1.26
N GLU A 106 17.13 15.47 -2.58
CA GLU A 106 17.82 14.51 -3.47
C GLU A 106 19.30 14.32 -3.10
N GLU A 107 19.94 15.39 -2.65
CA GLU A 107 21.32 15.43 -2.16
C GLU A 107 21.55 14.61 -0.87
N PHE A 108 20.48 14.35 -0.11
CA PHE A 108 20.49 13.54 1.12
C PHE A 108 19.90 12.14 0.91
N LEU A 109 19.34 11.85 -0.27
CA LEU A 109 18.76 10.54 -0.55
C LEU A 109 19.87 9.52 -0.81
N THR A 110 20.09 8.64 0.16
CA THR A 110 21.13 7.60 0.08
C THR A 110 20.57 6.25 -0.35
N LYS A 111 21.46 5.26 -0.53
CA LYS A 111 21.14 3.85 -0.75
C LYS A 111 21.23 3.01 0.53
N ASN A 112 21.48 3.66 1.67
CA ASN A 112 21.69 3.01 2.96
C ASN A 112 20.33 2.61 3.55
N GLN A 113 20.08 1.30 3.67
CA GLN A 113 18.81 0.75 4.17
C GLN A 113 18.56 1.02 5.66
N ASN A 114 19.57 1.55 6.37
CA ASN A 114 19.43 1.96 7.76
C ASN A 114 18.77 3.33 7.92
N GLU A 115 18.77 4.15 6.87
CA GLU A 115 18.07 5.44 6.84
C GLU A 115 16.56 5.26 6.85
N ASP A 116 15.86 6.28 7.33
CA ASP A 116 14.40 6.27 7.44
C ASP A 116 13.71 6.15 6.07
N VAL A 117 14.27 6.84 5.07
CA VAL A 117 13.87 6.78 3.67
C VAL A 117 15.13 6.68 2.82
N TYR A 118 15.14 5.76 1.86
CA TYR A 118 16.31 5.46 1.03
C TYR A 118 15.91 5.04 -0.38
N LEU A 119 16.87 5.06 -1.30
CA LEU A 119 16.72 4.54 -2.65
C LEU A 119 17.04 3.04 -2.67
N ASP A 120 16.00 2.20 -2.79
CA ASP A 120 16.14 0.77 -2.99
C ASP A 120 16.49 0.46 -4.45
N ILE A 121 17.58 -0.29 -4.64
CA ILE A 121 18.11 -0.65 -5.96
C ILE A 121 18.17 -2.17 -6.05
N ARG A 122 17.38 -2.75 -6.96
CA ARG A 122 17.27 -4.21 -7.08
C ARG A 122 17.21 -4.68 -8.52
N SER A 123 17.84 -5.83 -8.77
CA SER A 123 17.64 -6.57 -10.02
C SER A 123 16.28 -7.26 -10.00
N VAL A 124 15.39 -6.88 -10.92
CA VAL A 124 14.09 -7.50 -11.14
C VAL A 124 14.11 -8.29 -12.46
N LYS A 125 13.68 -9.55 -12.41
CA LYS A 125 13.54 -10.40 -13.60
C LYS A 125 12.29 -9.99 -14.38
N ASN A 126 12.44 -9.69 -15.66
CA ASN A 126 11.31 -9.53 -16.57
C ASN A 126 10.67 -10.90 -16.82
N PRO A 127 9.38 -11.11 -16.51
CA PRO A 127 8.72 -12.40 -16.71
C PRO A 127 8.72 -12.87 -18.16
N ASN A 128 8.57 -11.94 -19.11
CA ASN A 128 8.38 -12.24 -20.53
C ASN A 128 9.71 -12.52 -21.23
N THR A 129 10.74 -11.71 -20.98
CA THR A 129 12.03 -11.84 -21.66
C THR A 129 13.07 -12.62 -20.87
N ARG A 130 12.79 -12.93 -19.60
CA ARG A 130 13.73 -13.50 -18.61
C ARG A 130 14.97 -12.66 -18.31
N GLY A 131 15.17 -11.54 -19.02
CA GLY A 131 16.23 -10.57 -18.76
C GLY A 131 16.08 -9.88 -17.41
N ARG A 132 17.16 -9.29 -16.91
CA ARG A 132 17.18 -8.56 -15.64
C ARG A 132 17.27 -7.07 -15.89
N ASN A 133 16.41 -6.32 -15.22
CA ASN A 133 16.47 -4.86 -15.17
C ASN A 133 16.76 -4.44 -13.74
N ILE A 134 17.58 -3.41 -13.57
CA ILE A 134 17.78 -2.75 -12.29
C ILE A 134 16.63 -1.77 -12.11
N ARG A 135 15.94 -1.90 -10.97
CA ARG A 135 14.85 -1.01 -10.56
C ARG A 135 15.27 -0.15 -9.39
N TYR A 136 14.85 1.10 -9.44
CA TYR A 136 15.12 2.15 -8.47
C TYR A 136 13.80 2.60 -7.88
N ARG A 137 13.62 2.44 -6.57
CA ARG A 137 12.35 2.73 -5.88
C ARG A 137 12.65 3.47 -4.60
N ILE A 138 11.79 4.43 -4.24
CA ILE A 138 11.82 4.95 -2.89
C ILE A 138 11.35 3.85 -1.94
N ALA A 139 12.06 3.75 -0.82
CA ALA A 139 11.79 2.81 0.24
C ALA A 139 11.75 3.55 1.58
N ALA A 140 10.90 3.10 2.48
CA ALA A 140 10.93 3.53 3.87
C ALA A 140 11.19 2.32 4.76
N LYS A 141 12.10 2.49 5.72
CA LYS A 141 12.43 1.47 6.71
C LYS A 141 11.20 1.08 7.53
N SER A 142 11.21 -0.14 8.08
CA SER A 142 10.19 -0.61 9.04
C SER A 142 9.97 0.39 10.19
N GLY A 143 8.78 0.36 10.78
CA GLY A 143 8.31 1.36 11.74
C GLY A 143 7.59 2.54 11.09
N TRP A 144 7.38 2.51 9.76
CA TRP A 144 6.45 3.41 9.10
C TRP A 144 5.02 3.17 9.62
N LYS A 145 4.23 4.22 9.73
CA LYS A 145 2.87 4.22 10.26
C LYS A 145 1.94 4.92 9.30
N ALA A 146 0.73 4.41 9.20
CA ALA A 146 -0.34 5.00 8.40
C ALA A 146 -1.67 4.81 9.11
N ASN A 147 -2.59 5.74 8.88
CA ASN A 147 -3.95 5.66 9.37
C ASN A 147 -4.88 5.87 8.19
N PHE A 148 -5.92 5.07 8.11
CA PHE A 148 -6.91 5.16 7.04
C PHE A 148 -8.29 4.74 7.55
N THR A 149 -9.31 5.12 6.82
CA THR A 149 -10.70 4.92 7.13
C THR A 149 -11.32 4.04 6.05
N ILE A 150 -11.97 2.97 6.49
CA ILE A 150 -12.68 2.04 5.61
C ILE A 150 -14.16 2.02 5.94
N MET A 151 -14.96 1.62 4.95
CA MET A 151 -16.37 1.26 5.14
C MET A 151 -16.67 -0.07 4.46
N TRP A 152 -17.67 -0.79 4.98
CA TRP A 152 -18.19 -2.01 4.35
C TRP A 152 -19.62 -2.32 4.82
N ASP A 153 -20.29 -3.21 4.10
CA ASP A 153 -21.60 -3.74 4.47
C ASP A 153 -21.46 -4.88 5.50
N CYS A 154 -21.95 -4.65 6.72
CA CYS A 154 -21.84 -5.56 7.85
C CYS A 154 -22.78 -6.75 7.79
N THR A 155 -23.76 -6.75 6.88
CA THR A 155 -24.64 -7.92 6.65
C THR A 155 -23.92 -9.03 5.88
N LEU A 156 -22.87 -8.68 5.12
CA LEU A 156 -22.06 -9.63 4.35
C LEU A 156 -20.71 -9.93 5.02
N LEU A 157 -20.18 -8.98 5.81
CA LEU A 157 -18.88 -9.11 6.46
C LEU A 157 -18.93 -8.49 7.85
N SER A 158 -18.87 -9.32 8.90
CA SER A 158 -18.89 -8.81 10.28
C SER A 158 -17.66 -7.98 10.61
N GLU A 159 -17.72 -7.20 11.69
CA GLU A 159 -16.61 -6.43 12.22
C GLU A 159 -15.39 -7.32 12.51
N GLU A 160 -15.58 -8.41 13.22
CA GLU A 160 -14.51 -9.31 13.65
C GLU A 160 -13.81 -9.94 12.44
N LEU A 161 -14.59 -10.27 11.40
CA LEU A 161 -14.04 -10.80 10.15
C LEU A 161 -13.27 -9.73 9.38
N MET A 162 -13.75 -8.49 9.34
CA MET A 162 -13.04 -7.40 8.67
C MET A 162 -11.73 -7.05 9.39
N GLU A 163 -11.72 -7.06 10.72
CA GLU A 163 -10.51 -6.88 11.53
C GLU A 163 -9.52 -8.03 11.30
N ALA A 164 -9.98 -9.29 11.35
CA ALA A 164 -9.14 -10.45 11.06
C ALA A 164 -8.52 -10.38 9.65
N ILE A 165 -9.30 -9.95 8.66
CA ILE A 165 -8.81 -9.73 7.29
C ILE A 165 -7.75 -8.63 7.24
N ALA A 166 -7.91 -7.55 8.00
CA ALA A 166 -6.91 -6.49 8.08
C ALA A 166 -5.59 -6.98 8.71
N ILE A 167 -5.68 -7.84 9.74
CA ILE A 167 -4.53 -8.50 10.37
C ILE A 167 -3.83 -9.43 9.37
N ASP A 168 -4.59 -10.28 8.67
CA ASP A 168 -4.06 -11.21 7.66
C ASP A 168 -3.44 -10.47 6.47
N ALA A 169 -4.05 -9.37 6.03
CA ALA A 169 -3.49 -8.50 5.01
C ALA A 169 -2.11 -7.98 5.42
N GLY A 170 -1.96 -7.56 6.68
CA GLY A 170 -0.69 -7.11 7.24
C GLY A 170 0.39 -8.19 7.31
N ASN A 171 0.02 -9.37 7.81
CA ASN A 171 0.94 -10.48 8.04
C ASN A 171 1.32 -11.24 6.76
N LEU A 172 0.36 -11.40 5.83
CA LEU A 172 0.46 -12.33 4.70
C LEU A 172 0.50 -11.64 3.33
N CYS A 173 0.10 -10.36 3.21
CA CYS A 173 0.02 -9.65 1.92
C CYS A 173 0.93 -8.42 1.80
N GLY A 174 0.92 -7.52 2.77
CA GLY A 174 1.63 -6.24 2.73
C GLY A 174 1.05 -5.23 1.73
N ILE A 175 1.56 -3.99 1.78
CA ILE A 175 1.11 -2.84 0.97
C ILE A 175 2.28 -2.32 0.11
N GLY A 176 1.98 -1.65 -1.01
CA GLY A 176 2.99 -1.06 -1.88
C GLY A 176 3.60 -2.07 -2.85
N ASP A 177 4.81 -1.81 -3.30
CA ASP A 177 5.52 -2.66 -4.26
C ASP A 177 6.37 -3.74 -3.57
N GLY A 178 6.66 -4.84 -4.27
CA GLY A 178 7.48 -5.94 -3.75
C GLY A 178 6.76 -6.84 -2.74
N ARG A 179 5.41 -6.83 -2.71
CA ARG A 179 4.61 -7.68 -1.81
C ARG A 179 4.95 -9.17 -1.90
N ASN A 180 5.23 -9.66 -3.10
CA ASN A 180 5.61 -11.05 -3.37
C ASN A 180 6.99 -11.44 -2.78
N ILE A 181 7.83 -10.46 -2.43
CA ILE A 181 9.12 -10.67 -1.76
C ILE A 181 9.07 -10.22 -0.30
N GLY A 182 7.87 -10.04 0.27
CA GLY A 182 7.65 -9.74 1.68
C GLY A 182 7.82 -8.26 2.07
N MET A 183 7.75 -7.33 1.11
CA MET A 183 7.74 -5.89 1.40
C MET A 183 6.37 -5.40 1.88
N GLY A 184 6.38 -4.32 2.64
CA GLY A 184 5.20 -3.59 3.09
C GLY A 184 4.32 -4.35 4.08
N ARG A 185 4.83 -5.41 4.71
CA ARG A 185 4.15 -6.09 5.82
C ARG A 185 3.97 -5.13 6.99
N PHE A 186 2.87 -5.29 7.71
CA PHE A 186 2.50 -4.42 8.83
C PHE A 186 1.74 -5.20 9.90
N THR A 187 1.63 -4.58 11.07
CA THR A 187 0.74 -5.01 12.16
C THR A 187 -0.37 -3.98 12.32
N VAL A 188 -1.60 -4.44 12.53
CA VAL A 188 -2.70 -3.57 12.93
C VAL A 188 -2.47 -3.17 14.39
N LYS A 189 -2.46 -1.86 14.66
CA LYS A 189 -2.30 -1.30 15.99
C LYS A 189 -3.63 -0.91 16.62
N GLU A 190 -4.57 -0.49 15.80
CA GLU A 190 -5.92 -0.15 16.22
C GLU A 190 -6.88 -0.43 15.07
N PHE A 191 -8.01 -1.05 15.39
CA PHE A 191 -9.16 -1.17 14.51
C PHE A 191 -10.36 -0.65 15.28
N LYS A 192 -10.76 0.59 15.00
CA LYS A 192 -11.79 1.29 15.79
C LYS A 192 -13.00 1.58 14.94
N ILE A 193 -14.14 0.97 15.27
CA ILE A 193 -15.42 1.35 14.67
C ILE A 193 -15.71 2.81 14.99
N ILE A 194 -16.09 3.55 13.95
CA ILE A 194 -16.59 4.92 14.07
C ILE A 194 -18.06 4.87 13.70
N GLY A 195 -18.93 5.12 14.69
CA GLY A 195 -20.37 5.21 14.47
C GLY A 195 -20.72 6.42 13.63
N GLU A 196 -21.92 6.43 13.04
CA GLU A 196 -22.58 7.70 12.78
C GLU A 196 -22.92 8.29 14.14
N ASP A 197 -22.30 9.41 14.50
CA ASP A 197 -22.85 10.27 15.55
C ASP A 197 -24.27 10.61 15.14
N ASN A 198 -25.25 9.93 15.74
CA ASN A 198 -26.62 10.42 15.86
C ASN A 198 -26.57 11.66 16.77
N ASN A 199 -25.99 12.75 16.27
CA ASN A 199 -26.24 14.05 16.86
C ASN A 199 -27.62 14.50 16.39
N ALA A 200 -28.56 14.32 17.30
CA ALA A 200 -29.89 14.92 17.33
C ALA A 200 -29.83 16.44 17.19
#